data_AF-G0MVV5-F1
#
_entry.id   AF-G0MVV5-F1
#
_cell.length_a   1.000
_cell.length_b   1.000
_cell.length_c   1.000
_cell.angle_alpha   90.00
_cell.angle_beta   90.00
_cell.angle_gamma   90.00
#
_symmetry.space_group_name_H-M   'P 1'
#
loop_
_entity.id
_entity.type
_entity.pdbx_description
1 polymer ?
#
loop_
_entity_poly.entity_id
_entity_poly.type
_entity_poly.pdbx_seq_one_letter_code
_entity_poly.pdbx_strand_id
1 'polypeptide(L)'
;MSTNTIYEETFAKSDKTDAILVVDGQKLHVNKAVNFAILLSLVHPNPLKPTVLNAENLLELADRFLLPAAKRHLELFLLSSDKNRFEKLRIADKYGLNDLFDQGLKMYTDQKDFYFMKVTPTFENFSDANKVKILDRLFVVLKL
;
A
#
# COMPACT_ATOMS: atom_id res chain seq x y z
N MET A 1 -14.49 -27.76 28.57
CA MET A 1 -13.83 -26.55 28.06
C MET A 1 -13.91 -26.61 26.55
N SER A 2 -14.77 -25.80 25.93
CA SER A 2 -14.96 -25.79 24.48
C SER A 2 -13.78 -25.09 23.83
N THR A 3 -13.06 -25.80 22.96
CA THR A 3 -12.07 -25.22 22.07
C THR A 3 -12.82 -24.37 21.05
N ASN A 4 -13.03 -23.08 21.34
CA ASN A 4 -13.34 -22.11 20.30
C ASN A 4 -12.26 -22.26 19.24
N THR A 5 -12.67 -22.72 18.06
CA THR A 5 -11.70 -22.99 17.01
C THR A 5 -11.24 -21.66 16.45
N ILE A 6 -9.96 -21.54 16.11
CA ILE A 6 -9.38 -20.33 15.49
C ILE A 6 -10.24 -19.84 14.31
N TYR A 7 -10.95 -20.76 13.64
CA TYR A 7 -11.90 -20.48 12.56
C TYR A 7 -13.11 -19.65 13.00
N GLU A 8 -13.74 -19.93 14.14
CA GLU A 8 -14.92 -19.19 14.61
C GLU A 8 -14.58 -17.74 14.95
N GLU A 9 -13.39 -17.50 15.49
CA GLU A 9 -12.89 -16.14 15.74
C GLU A 9 -12.45 -15.45 14.44
N THR A 10 -11.80 -16.18 13.54
CA THR A 10 -11.30 -15.63 12.25
C THR A 10 -12.44 -15.23 11.31
N PHE A 11 -13.55 -15.98 11.31
CA PHE A 11 -14.69 -15.79 10.41
C PHE A 11 -15.96 -15.31 11.14
N ALA A 12 -15.79 -14.68 12.29
CA ALA A 12 -16.89 -14.04 13.02
C ALA A 12 -17.51 -12.91 12.17
N LYS A 13 -18.82 -12.73 12.31
CA LYS A 13 -19.52 -11.60 11.68
C LYS A 13 -18.91 -10.28 12.15
N SER A 14 -18.62 -9.40 11.21
CA SER A 14 -18.22 -8.03 11.50
C SER A 14 -18.76 -7.07 10.45
N ASP A 15 -18.59 -5.77 10.70
CA ASP A 15 -18.96 -4.71 9.75
C ASP A 15 -18.15 -4.80 8.43
N LYS A 16 -17.07 -5.60 8.41
CA LYS A 16 -16.21 -5.81 7.23
C LYS A 16 -16.61 -7.00 6.37
N THR A 17 -17.55 -7.83 6.84
CA THR A 17 -18.02 -9.04 6.13
C THR A 17 -19.32 -8.75 5.38
N ASP A 18 -19.36 -9.08 4.09
CA ASP A 18 -20.48 -8.80 3.17
C ASP A 18 -21.01 -10.07 2.46
N ALA A 19 -20.48 -11.24 2.84
CA ALA A 19 -20.93 -12.55 2.41
C ALA A 19 -20.91 -13.57 3.55
N ILE A 20 -21.70 -14.63 3.37
CA ILE A 20 -21.63 -15.84 4.18
C ILE A 20 -21.23 -16.97 3.23
N LEU A 21 -20.10 -17.60 3.50
CA LEU A 21 -19.68 -18.83 2.85
C LEU A 21 -20.12 -20.01 3.71
N VAL A 22 -20.70 -21.03 3.09
CA VAL A 22 -21.11 -22.25 3.80
C VAL A 22 -20.17 -23.39 3.39
N VAL A 23 -19.43 -23.96 4.35
CA VAL A 23 -18.50 -25.08 4.14
C VAL A 23 -18.88 -26.18 5.14
N ASP A 24 -19.25 -27.36 4.66
CA ASP A 24 -19.64 -28.51 5.50
C ASP A 24 -20.69 -28.16 6.58
N GLY A 25 -21.62 -27.27 6.23
CA GLY A 25 -22.68 -26.78 7.13
C GLY A 25 -22.25 -25.66 8.08
N GLN A 26 -20.96 -25.31 8.15
CA GLN A 26 -20.45 -24.17 8.90
C GLN A 26 -20.62 -22.87 8.12
N LYS A 27 -21.08 -21.81 8.79
CA LYS A 27 -21.24 -20.48 8.21
C LYS A 27 -20.03 -19.62 8.57
N LEU A 28 -19.30 -19.20 7.55
CA LEU A 28 -18.13 -18.32 7.67
C LEU A 28 -18.52 -16.94 7.15
N HIS A 29 -18.42 -15.92 8.00
CA HIS A 29 -18.62 -14.54 7.55
C HIS A 29 -17.34 -14.06 6.85
N VAL A 30 -17.49 -13.62 5.61
CA VAL A 30 -16.34 -13.32 4.76
C VAL A 30 -16.54 -12.00 4.03
N ASN A 31 -15.42 -11.43 3.58
CA ASN A 31 -15.42 -10.32 2.65
C ASN A 31 -15.26 -10.87 1.22
N LYS A 32 -16.23 -10.64 0.34
CA LYS A 32 -16.25 -11.15 -1.03
C LYS A 32 -14.99 -10.78 -1.80
N ALA A 33 -14.54 -9.53 -1.68
CA ALA A 33 -13.38 -9.04 -2.42
C ALA A 33 -12.07 -9.68 -1.92
N VAL A 34 -11.88 -9.74 -0.60
CA VAL A 34 -10.70 -10.36 0.02
C VAL A 34 -10.64 -11.86 -0.32
N ASN A 35 -11.76 -12.57 -0.18
CA ASN A 35 -11.80 -14.00 -0.47
C ASN A 35 -11.64 -14.31 -1.97
N PHE A 36 -12.17 -13.45 -2.84
CA PHE A 36 -11.98 -13.58 -4.28
C PHE A 36 -10.51 -13.34 -4.68
N ALA A 37 -9.84 -12.37 -4.04
CA ALA A 37 -8.41 -12.13 -4.24
C ALA A 37 -7.54 -13.30 -3.73
N ILE A 38 -7.88 -13.89 -2.58
CA ILE A 38 -7.23 -15.10 -2.05
C ILE A 38 -7.44 -16.29 -2.99
N LEU A 39 -8.68 -16.50 -3.46
CA LEU A 39 -8.97 -17.58 -4.40
C LEU A 39 -8.16 -17.41 -5.69
N LEU A 40 -8.15 -16.21 -6.28
CA LEU A 40 -7.32 -15.91 -7.45
C LEU A 40 -5.83 -16.14 -7.18
N SER A 41 -5.30 -15.77 -6.02
CA SER A 41 -3.88 -16.02 -5.73
C SER A 41 -3.53 -17.50 -5.60
N LEU A 42 -4.48 -18.34 -5.17
CA LEU A 42 -4.29 -19.79 -5.02
C LEU A 42 -4.45 -20.57 -6.32
N VAL A 43 -5.36 -20.14 -7.21
CA VAL A 43 -5.72 -20.93 -8.41
C VAL A 43 -5.20 -20.34 -9.71
N HIS A 44 -4.68 -19.11 -9.71
CA HIS A 44 -4.24 -18.49 -10.95
C HIS A 44 -2.90 -19.11 -11.38
N PRO A 45 -2.85 -19.87 -12.50
CA PRO A 45 -1.66 -20.62 -12.90
C PRO A 45 -0.48 -19.72 -13.30
N ASN A 46 -0.72 -18.42 -13.47
CA ASN A 46 0.32 -17.45 -13.83
C ASN A 46 0.05 -16.08 -13.18
N PRO A 47 0.19 -15.95 -11.85
CA PRO A 47 -0.24 -14.75 -11.13
C PRO A 47 0.41 -13.50 -11.71
N LEU A 48 -0.39 -12.44 -11.89
CA LEU A 48 0.10 -11.18 -12.45
C LEU A 48 1.18 -10.62 -11.52
N LYS A 49 2.40 -10.52 -12.04
CA LYS A 49 3.55 -10.03 -11.27
C LYS A 49 3.53 -8.50 -11.25
N PRO A 50 3.77 -7.87 -10.08
CA PRO A 50 4.06 -6.44 -10.04
C PRO A 50 5.26 -6.12 -10.94
N THR A 51 5.11 -5.06 -11.72
CA THR A 51 6.16 -4.43 -12.51
C THR A 51 6.14 -2.94 -12.21
N VAL A 52 7.25 -2.26 -12.51
CA VAL A 52 7.37 -0.81 -12.33
C VAL A 52 6.28 -0.03 -13.10
N LEU A 53 5.75 -0.62 -14.17
CA LEU A 53 4.72 -0.04 -15.03
C LEU A 53 3.30 -0.27 -14.50
N ASN A 54 3.01 -1.43 -13.91
CA ASN A 54 1.65 -1.78 -13.48
C ASN A 54 1.41 -1.56 -11.98
N ALA A 55 2.45 -1.38 -11.16
CA ALA A 55 2.32 -1.35 -9.71
C ALA A 55 1.38 -0.26 -9.19
N GLU A 56 1.35 0.92 -9.82
CA GLU A 56 0.43 1.99 -9.42
C GLU A 56 -1.03 1.66 -9.75
N ASN A 57 -1.30 1.08 -10.93
CA ASN A 57 -2.65 0.63 -11.28
C ASN A 57 -3.13 -0.47 -10.33
N LEU A 58 -2.22 -1.38 -9.94
CA LEU A 58 -2.52 -2.40 -8.95
C LEU A 58 -2.77 -1.80 -7.56
N LEU A 59 -2.05 -0.74 -7.19
CA LEU A 59 -2.29 0.00 -5.94
C LEU A 59 -3.66 0.68 -5.95
N GLU A 60 -4.06 1.27 -7.08
CA GLU A 60 -5.39 1.85 -7.23
C GLU A 60 -6.49 0.83 -7.01
N LEU A 61 -6.36 -0.36 -7.60
CA LEU A 61 -7.30 -1.46 -7.36
C LEU A 61 -7.25 -1.92 -5.91
N ALA A 62 -6.07 -2.13 -5.35
CA ALA A 62 -5.92 -2.56 -3.96
C ALA A 62 -6.53 -1.56 -2.97
N ASP A 63 -6.39 -0.26 -3.22
CA ASP A 63 -6.98 0.80 -2.41
C ASP A 63 -8.50 0.86 -2.57
N ARG A 64 -8.98 0.89 -3.83
CA ARG A 64 -10.41 0.92 -4.17
C ARG A 64 -11.19 -0.27 -3.61
N PHE A 65 -10.58 -1.45 -3.58
CA PHE A 65 -11.20 -2.67 -3.05
C PHE A 65 -10.84 -2.97 -1.59
N LEU A 66 -10.16 -2.04 -0.90
CA LEU A 66 -9.77 -2.17 0.51
C LEU A 66 -9.01 -3.48 0.80
N LEU A 67 -7.98 -3.75 -0.01
CA LEU A 67 -7.12 -4.93 0.06
C LEU A 67 -5.75 -4.58 0.69
N PRO A 68 -5.66 -4.42 2.03
CA PRO A 68 -4.44 -3.97 2.70
C PRO A 68 -3.25 -4.90 2.47
N ALA A 69 -3.46 -6.22 2.37
CA ALA A 69 -2.40 -7.18 2.10
C ALA A 69 -1.77 -6.99 0.70
N ALA A 70 -2.60 -6.75 -0.33
CA ALA A 70 -2.12 -6.46 -1.68
C ALA A 70 -1.36 -5.13 -1.71
N LYS A 71 -1.90 -4.11 -1.03
CA LYS A 71 -1.26 -2.80 -0.89
C LYS A 71 0.12 -2.90 -0.24
N ARG A 72 0.25 -3.69 0.85
CA ARG A 72 1.53 -3.98 1.50
C ARG A 72 2.51 -4.68 0.57
N HIS A 73 2.06 -5.68 -0.19
CA HIS A 73 2.93 -6.39 -1.13
C HIS A 73 3.45 -5.47 -2.24
N LEU A 74 2.59 -4.59 -2.76
CA LEU A 74 2.96 -3.60 -3.77
C LEU A 74 3.93 -2.54 -3.22
N GLU A 75 3.76 -2.12 -1.96
CA GLU A 75 4.70 -1.23 -1.29
C GLU A 75 6.10 -1.86 -1.16
N LEU A 76 6.18 -3.13 -0.72
CA LEU A 76 7.45 -3.87 -0.64
C LEU A 76 8.12 -4.01 -2.02
N PHE A 77 7.33 -4.28 -3.06
CA PHE A 77 7.84 -4.31 -4.43
C PHE A 77 8.42 -2.95 -4.83
N LEU A 78 7.68 -1.85 -4.62
CA LEU A 78 8.12 -0.49 -4.99
C LEU A 78 9.35 -0.04 -4.20
N LEU A 79 9.48 -0.44 -2.93
CA LEU A 79 10.67 -0.21 -2.10
C LEU A 79 11.93 -0.77 -2.79
N SER A 80 11.85 -2.01 -3.27
CA SER A 80 12.96 -2.70 -3.95
C SER A 80 13.14 -2.32 -5.43
N SER A 81 12.18 -1.60 -6.02
CA SER A 81 12.22 -1.23 -7.43
C SER A 81 13.18 -0.05 -7.72
N ASP A 82 13.55 0.07 -9.00
CA ASP A 82 14.33 1.17 -9.59
C ASP A 82 13.50 2.44 -9.87
N LYS A 83 12.23 2.48 -9.41
CA LYS A 83 11.39 3.66 -9.57
C LYS A 83 12.05 4.88 -8.96
N ASN A 84 12.00 6.02 -9.66
CA ASN A 84 12.72 7.21 -9.20
C ASN A 84 12.16 7.73 -7.86
N ARG A 85 13.02 8.40 -7.08
CA ARG A 85 12.71 8.90 -5.73
C ARG A 85 11.46 9.78 -5.67
N PHE A 86 11.24 10.65 -6.67
CA PHE A 86 10.08 11.54 -6.68
C PHE A 86 8.79 10.77 -6.90
N GLU A 87 8.79 9.82 -7.82
CA GLU A 87 7.66 8.92 -8.08
C GLU A 87 7.37 8.03 -6.87
N LYS A 88 8.39 7.57 -6.14
CA LYS A 88 8.19 6.86 -4.87
C LYS A 88 7.42 7.73 -3.87
N LEU A 89 7.81 9.00 -3.70
CA LEU A 89 7.10 9.94 -2.82
C LEU A 89 5.66 10.19 -3.28
N ARG A 90 5.46 10.50 -4.57
CA ARG A 90 4.14 10.81 -5.15
C ARG A 90 3.16 9.66 -4.96
N ILE A 91 3.58 8.44 -5.30
CA ILE A 91 2.76 7.23 -5.15
C ILE A 91 2.52 6.96 -3.66
N ALA A 92 3.55 7.08 -2.82
CA ALA A 92 3.42 6.83 -1.41
C ALA A 92 2.46 7.79 -0.70
N ASP A 93 2.47 9.08 -1.04
CA ASP A 93 1.50 10.04 -0.51
C ASP A 93 0.08 9.73 -0.98
N LYS A 94 -0.10 9.53 -2.29
CA LYS A 94 -1.41 9.23 -2.91
C LYS A 94 -2.10 8.02 -2.26
N TYR A 95 -1.34 6.99 -1.92
CA TYR A 95 -1.88 5.76 -1.34
C TYR A 95 -1.54 5.57 0.15
N GLY A 96 -0.98 6.56 0.85
CA GLY A 96 -0.63 6.42 2.28
C GLY A 96 0.36 5.27 2.60
N LEU A 97 1.40 5.10 1.79
CA LEU A 97 2.44 4.07 1.93
C LEU A 97 3.66 4.63 2.69
N ASN A 98 3.61 4.61 4.01
CA ASN A 98 4.59 5.30 4.86
C ASN A 98 6.03 4.80 4.68
N ASP A 99 6.25 3.49 4.55
CA ASP A 99 7.61 2.95 4.42
C ASP A 99 8.23 3.40 3.10
N LEU A 100 7.43 3.40 2.03
CA LEU A 100 7.86 3.88 0.72
C LEU A 100 8.15 5.39 0.73
N PHE A 101 7.31 6.18 1.43
CA PHE A 101 7.53 7.61 1.56
C PHE A 101 8.85 7.91 2.28
N ASP A 102 9.06 7.29 3.43
CA ASP A 102 10.24 7.51 4.26
C ASP A 102 11.52 7.02 3.55
N GLN A 103 11.45 5.92 2.80
CA GLN A 103 12.57 5.46 1.95
C GLN A 103 12.85 6.43 0.80
N GLY A 104 11.81 6.92 0.12
CA GLY A 104 11.93 7.91 -0.94
C GLY A 104 12.61 9.19 -0.44
N LEU A 105 12.24 9.67 0.74
CA LEU A 105 12.85 10.85 1.38
C LEU A 105 14.32 10.64 1.70
N LYS A 106 14.71 9.44 2.16
CA LYS A 106 16.13 9.12 2.45
C LYS A 106 17.04 9.25 1.23
N MET A 107 16.48 9.19 0.00
CA MET A 107 17.21 9.37 -1.26
C MET A 107 17.45 10.85 -1.63
N TYR A 108 16.92 11.80 -0.86
CA TYR A 108 17.22 13.23 -0.97
C TYR A 108 18.37 13.53 -0.01
N THR A 109 19.58 13.67 -0.55
CA THR A 109 20.82 13.79 0.22
C THR A 109 21.55 15.11 -0.02
N ASP A 110 21.16 15.85 -1.06
CA ASP A 110 21.74 17.15 -1.40
C ASP A 110 20.65 18.22 -1.51
N GLN A 111 20.99 19.47 -1.18
CA GLN A 111 20.07 20.61 -1.30
C GLN A 111 19.50 20.76 -2.72
N LYS A 112 20.29 20.46 -3.76
CA LYS A 112 19.89 20.53 -5.17
C LYS A 112 18.75 19.57 -5.50
N ASP A 113 18.62 18.46 -4.76
CA ASP A 113 17.54 17.49 -4.98
C ASP A 113 16.15 18.13 -4.74
N PHE A 114 16.07 19.08 -3.82
CA PHE A 114 14.82 19.76 -3.45
C PHE A 114 14.45 20.89 -4.41
N TYR A 115 15.43 21.45 -5.12
CA TYR A 115 15.16 22.45 -6.15
C TYR A 115 14.24 21.87 -7.23
N PHE A 116 14.59 20.70 -7.76
CA PHE A 116 13.77 20.03 -8.78
C PHE A 116 12.40 19.62 -8.25
N MET A 117 12.31 19.24 -6.98
CA MET A 117 11.05 18.90 -6.33
C MET A 117 10.10 20.09 -6.26
N LYS A 118 10.57 21.30 -5.92
CA LYS A 118 9.70 22.49 -5.84
C LYS A 118 9.22 23.00 -7.20
N VAL A 119 9.99 22.74 -8.25
CA VAL A 119 9.69 23.21 -9.61
C VAL A 119 8.61 22.34 -10.27
N THR A 120 8.40 21.10 -9.82
CA THR A 120 7.35 20.24 -10.36
C THR A 120 5.97 20.64 -9.81
N PRO A 121 4.95 20.86 -10.66
CA PRO A 121 3.59 21.21 -10.20
C PRO A 121 2.98 20.18 -9.24
N THR A 122 3.42 18.93 -9.33
CA THR A 122 2.93 17.84 -8.49
C THR A 122 3.31 18.00 -7.01
N PHE A 123 4.27 18.85 -6.66
CA PHE A 123 4.60 19.12 -5.26
C PHE A 123 3.43 19.75 -4.49
N GLU A 124 2.64 20.59 -5.15
CA GLU A 124 1.48 21.24 -4.53
C GLU A 124 0.41 20.23 -4.10
N ASN A 125 0.37 19.07 -4.76
CA ASN A 125 -0.59 18.00 -4.53
C ASN A 125 -0.23 17.09 -3.34
N PHE A 126 0.96 17.21 -2.75
CA PHE A 126 1.29 16.45 -1.54
C PHE A 126 0.38 16.84 -0.38
N SER A 127 0.00 15.87 0.45
CA SER A 127 -0.68 16.15 1.72
C SER A 127 0.17 17.04 2.63
N ASP A 128 -0.48 17.84 3.48
CA ASP A 128 0.22 18.74 4.41
C ASP A 128 1.17 17.98 5.35
N ALA A 129 0.74 16.81 5.83
CA ALA A 129 1.57 15.95 6.67
C ALA A 129 2.87 15.54 5.96
N ASN A 130 2.80 15.20 4.68
CA ASN A 130 3.98 14.78 3.92
C ASN A 130 4.81 15.96 3.42
N LYS A 131 4.22 17.14 3.21
CA LYS A 131 4.97 18.39 3.02
C LYS A 131 5.82 18.73 4.25
N VAL A 132 5.30 18.52 5.47
CA VAL A 132 6.07 18.70 6.71
C VAL A 132 7.25 17.73 6.74
N LYS A 133 7.04 16.43 6.47
CA LYS A 133 8.15 15.46 6.40
C LYS A 133 9.23 15.83 5.37
N ILE A 134 8.82 16.36 4.21
CA ILE A 134 9.77 16.86 3.19
C ILE A 134 10.58 18.03 3.73
N LEU A 135 9.94 18.97 4.42
CA LEU A 135 10.61 20.13 5.03
C LEU A 135 11.58 19.69 6.14
N ASP A 136 11.17 18.76 7.00
CA ASP A 136 12.03 18.18 8.05
C ASP A 136 13.28 17.55 7.43
N ARG A 137 13.10 16.80 6.32
CA ARG A 137 14.23 16.22 5.59
C ARG A 137 15.15 17.29 4.99
N LEU A 138 14.59 18.40 4.50
CA LEU A 138 15.38 19.53 4.00
C LEU A 138 16.23 20.16 5.12
N PHE A 139 15.67 20.36 6.31
CA PHE A 139 16.44 20.89 7.46
C PHE A 139 17.62 19.98 7.82
N VAL A 140 17.40 18.66 7.85
CA VAL A 140 18.48 17.69 8.08
C VAL A 140 19.58 17.80 7.02
N VAL A 141 19.23 17.95 5.74
CA VAL A 141 20.20 18.08 4.64
C VAL A 141 20.96 19.41 4.71
N LEU A 142 20.28 20.50 5.07
CA LEU A 142 20.88 21.83 5.24
C LEU A 142 21.68 21.98 6.53
N LYS A 143 21.57 21.03 7.47
CA LYS A 143 22.16 21.07 8.81
C LYS A 143 21.72 22.31 9.60
N LEU A 144 20.43 22.64 9.49
CA LEU A 144 19.76 23.72 10.23
C LEU A 144 19.08 23.20 11.49
#